data_AF-A0A3S1SNX3-F1
#
_entry.id   AF-A0A3S1SNX3-F1
#
_cell.length_a   1.000
_cell.length_b   1.000
_cell.length_c   1.000
_cell.angle_alpha   90.00
_cell.angle_beta   90.00
_cell.angle_gamma   90.00
#
_symmetry.space_group_name_H-M   'P 1'
#
loop_
_entity.id
_entity.type
_entity.pdbx_description
1 polymer ?
#
loop_
_entity_poly.entity_id
_entity_poly.type
_entity_poly.pdbx_seq_one_letter_code
_entity_poly.pdbx_strand_id
1 'polypeptide(L)'
;MNSVFSFARLGALLIKEFIQMRRDRITFAMMLGVPLIQLVLFGYAINNDPKSLPAALVATSNDPYTRAIVAALQTTGYYRFDHVAQSAAEAEFLISRGDVAFVVTIPADFARRVESGNNPQILIEADATDPAVASGAISTLGTVASQALLRAQGTQEAAAEAAKGQLDVVVHRRYNPEGISQYNIVPGLLGVILQMTMVMMTSIALTRETERGTMENLLAMPSSPLEIMMGKVLP
;
A
#
# COMPACT_ATOMS: atom_id res chain seq x y z
N MET A 1 45.42 32.41 -15.32
CA MET A 1 44.59 32.16 -14.13
C MET A 1 43.67 30.99 -14.41
N ASN A 2 44.02 29.82 -13.89
CA ASN A 2 43.25 28.59 -14.04
C ASN A 2 41.93 28.73 -13.29
N SER A 3 40.83 28.96 -14.01
CA SER A 3 39.51 28.78 -13.39
C SER A 3 39.33 27.28 -13.20
N VAL A 4 39.41 26.86 -11.93
CA VAL A 4 39.18 25.47 -11.46
C VAL A 4 37.80 24.97 -11.93
N PHE A 5 36.90 25.89 -12.23
CA PHE A 5 35.55 25.65 -12.71
C PHE A 5 35.09 26.76 -13.67
N SER A 6 34.33 26.42 -14.72
CA SER A 6 33.70 27.36 -15.65
C SER A 6 32.29 26.89 -16.02
N PHE A 7 31.29 27.73 -15.71
CA PHE A 7 29.90 27.48 -16.07
C PHE A 7 29.68 27.37 -17.59
N ALA A 8 30.47 28.08 -18.39
CA ALA A 8 30.39 28.00 -19.85
C ALA A 8 30.84 26.62 -20.36
N ARG A 9 31.92 26.07 -19.78
CA ARG A 9 32.40 24.71 -20.12
C ARG A 9 31.41 23.64 -19.63
N LEU A 10 30.88 23.79 -18.42
CA LEU A 10 29.83 22.90 -17.92
C LEU A 10 28.62 22.92 -18.85
N GLY A 11 28.11 24.10 -19.22
CA GLY A 11 26.99 24.23 -20.15
C GLY A 11 27.24 23.54 -21.49
N ALA A 12 28.45 23.68 -22.04
CA ALA A 12 28.84 22.98 -23.28
C ALA A 12 28.85 21.45 -23.11
N LEU A 13 29.35 20.93 -21.98
CA LEU A 13 29.32 19.51 -21.65
C LEU A 13 27.89 18.99 -21.49
N LEU A 14 27.03 19.72 -20.78
CA LEU A 14 25.62 19.38 -20.60
C LEU A 14 24.89 19.31 -21.94
N ILE A 15 25.09 20.29 -22.81
CA ILE A 15 24.50 20.31 -24.16
C ILE A 15 24.99 19.10 -24.97
N LYS A 16 26.29 18.77 -24.91
CA LYS A 16 26.84 17.58 -25.59
C LYS A 16 26.17 16.30 -25.10
N GLU A 17 26.13 16.08 -23.78
CA GLU A 17 25.57 14.87 -23.19
C GLU A 17 24.06 14.77 -23.47
N PHE A 18 23.32 15.88 -23.37
CA PHE A 18 21.89 15.91 -23.71
C PHE A 18 21.63 15.54 -25.18
N ILE A 19 22.44 16.06 -26.11
CA ILE A 19 22.36 15.70 -27.53
C ILE A 19 22.68 14.21 -27.74
N GLN A 20 23.71 13.68 -27.07
CA GLN A 20 24.08 12.27 -27.16
C GLN A 20 22.97 11.35 -26.64
N MET A 21 22.40 11.67 -25.47
CA MET A 21 21.27 10.93 -24.89
C MET A 21 20.06 10.95 -25.80
N ARG A 22 19.67 12.13 -26.32
CA ARG A 22 18.54 12.24 -27.25
C ARG A 22 18.73 11.46 -28.55
N ARG A 23 19.97 11.30 -28.99
CA ARG A 23 20.29 10.54 -30.22
C ARG A 23 20.29 9.04 -29.98
N ASP A 24 20.64 8.60 -28.78
CA ASP A 24 20.50 7.21 -28.35
C ASP A 24 19.04 6.90 -27.97
N ARG A 25 18.23 6.63 -29.01
CA ARG A 25 16.79 6.38 -28.89
C ARG A 25 16.45 5.24 -27.94
N ILE A 26 17.28 4.20 -27.88
CA ILE A 26 17.05 3.05 -27.01
C ILE A 26 17.26 3.47 -25.56
N THR A 27 18.40 4.09 -25.27
CA THR A 27 18.72 4.58 -23.92
C THR A 27 17.70 5.62 -23.43
N PHE A 28 17.30 6.55 -24.30
CA PHE A 28 16.26 7.53 -23.98
C PHE A 28 14.88 6.87 -23.76
N ALA A 29 14.49 5.92 -24.61
CA ALA A 29 13.23 5.20 -24.47
C ALA A 29 13.19 4.33 -23.21
N MET A 30 14.31 3.71 -22.81
CA MET A 30 14.38 2.95 -21.55
C MET A 30 14.33 3.88 -20.34
N MET A 31 15.05 5.01 -20.37
CA MET A 31 15.06 5.99 -19.29
C MET A 31 13.66 6.52 -18.98
N LEU A 32 12.82 6.73 -19.99
CA LEU A 32 11.45 7.23 -19.79
C LEU A 32 10.42 6.09 -19.65
N GLY A 33 10.59 5.04 -20.46
CA GLY A 33 9.64 3.93 -20.58
C GLY A 33 9.67 2.98 -19.39
N VAL A 34 10.86 2.61 -18.89
CA VAL A 34 10.96 1.67 -17.76
C VAL A 34 10.31 2.26 -16.49
N PRO A 35 10.61 3.51 -16.08
CA PRO A 35 9.91 4.15 -14.97
C PRO A 35 8.39 4.23 -15.15
N LEU A 36 7.93 4.55 -16.36
CA LEU A 36 6.50 4.69 -16.64
C LEU A 36 5.79 3.34 -16.53
N ILE A 37 6.38 2.28 -17.09
CA ILE A 37 5.86 0.91 -16.98
C ILE A 37 5.86 0.47 -15.51
N GLN A 38 6.95 0.70 -14.78
CA GLN A 38 7.04 0.38 -13.36
C GLN A 38 5.98 1.12 -12.53
N LEU A 39 5.76 2.41 -12.82
CA LEU A 39 4.76 3.23 -12.13
C LEU A 39 3.35 2.71 -12.38
N VAL A 40 3.03 2.31 -13.62
CA VAL A 40 1.73 1.71 -13.95
C VAL A 40 1.58 0.35 -13.27
N LEU A 41 2.58 -0.51 -13.37
CA LEU A 41 2.56 -1.85 -12.78
C LEU A 41 2.40 -1.78 -11.26
N PHE A 42 3.29 -1.08 -10.56
CA PHE A 42 3.27 -1.00 -9.11
C PHE A 42 2.20 -0.05 -8.56
N GLY A 43 1.88 1.03 -9.26
CA GLY A 43 0.77 1.92 -8.87
C GLY A 43 -0.58 1.22 -8.93
N TYR A 44 -0.73 0.21 -9.79
CA TYR A 44 -1.91 -0.64 -9.82
C TYR A 44 -1.80 -1.87 -8.91
N ALA A 45 -0.63 -2.53 -8.89
CA ALA A 45 -0.44 -3.79 -8.17
C ALA A 45 -0.26 -3.63 -6.66
N ILE A 46 0.35 -2.54 -6.20
CA ILE A 46 0.54 -2.29 -4.76
C ILE A 46 -0.72 -1.64 -4.22
N ASN A 47 -1.48 -2.42 -3.45
CA ASN A 47 -2.66 -1.93 -2.75
C ASN A 47 -2.61 -2.33 -1.27
N ASN A 48 -2.39 -1.34 -0.39
CA ASN A 48 -2.39 -1.56 1.06
C ASN A 48 -3.81 -1.59 1.66
N ASP A 49 -4.85 -1.44 0.84
CA ASP A 49 -6.26 -1.54 1.28
C ASP A 49 -7.03 -2.53 0.38
N PRO A 50 -6.67 -3.83 0.39
CA PRO A 50 -7.34 -4.81 -0.45
C PRO A 50 -8.74 -5.11 0.07
N LYS A 51 -9.69 -5.09 -0.86
CA LYS A 51 -11.08 -5.46 -0.62
C LYS A 51 -11.31 -6.93 -1.01
N SER A 52 -12.36 -7.52 -0.44
CA SER A 52 -12.78 -8.90 -0.72
C SER A 52 -11.73 -9.95 -0.33
N LEU A 53 -11.16 -9.79 0.86
CA LEU A 53 -10.26 -10.77 1.47
C LEU A 53 -11.05 -12.03 1.82
N PRO A 54 -10.56 -13.23 1.43
CA PRO A 54 -11.24 -14.48 1.70
C PRO A 54 -11.33 -14.69 3.21
N ALA A 55 -12.53 -14.95 3.70
CA ALA A 55 -12.81 -15.15 5.11
C ALA A 55 -13.61 -16.43 5.34
N ALA A 56 -13.37 -17.08 6.47
CA ALA A 56 -14.18 -18.17 6.98
C ALA A 56 -15.08 -17.68 8.13
N LEU A 57 -16.32 -18.19 8.16
CA LEU A 57 -17.26 -17.98 9.25
C LEU A 57 -17.41 -19.28 10.04
N VAL A 58 -17.17 -19.24 11.34
CA VAL A 58 -17.51 -20.30 12.29
C VAL A 58 -18.68 -19.80 13.12
N ALA A 59 -19.90 -20.18 12.74
CA ALA A 59 -21.11 -19.83 13.46
C ALA A 59 -21.90 -21.09 13.79
N THR A 60 -22.02 -21.41 15.09
CA THR A 60 -22.75 -22.59 15.54
C THR A 60 -24.26 -22.33 15.67
N SER A 61 -24.67 -21.06 15.80
CA SER A 61 -26.07 -20.65 15.88
C SER A 61 -26.45 -19.65 14.78
N ASN A 62 -27.65 -19.79 14.23
CA ASN A 62 -28.20 -18.91 13.19
C ASN A 62 -29.16 -17.88 13.78
N ASP A 63 -28.63 -17.01 14.64
CA ASP A 63 -29.43 -16.02 15.37
C ASP A 63 -29.51 -14.69 14.60
N PRO A 64 -30.54 -13.84 14.86
CA PRO A 64 -30.66 -12.52 14.24
C PRO A 64 -29.42 -11.64 14.45
N TYR A 65 -28.79 -11.71 15.63
CA TYR A 65 -27.58 -10.98 15.95
C TYR A 65 -26.39 -11.43 15.09
N THR A 66 -26.19 -12.74 14.94
CA THR A 66 -25.16 -13.34 14.09
C THR A 66 -25.31 -12.85 12.65
N ARG A 67 -26.53 -12.93 12.09
CA ARG A 67 -26.79 -12.47 10.71
C ARG A 67 -26.54 -10.97 10.54
N ALA A 68 -26.95 -10.15 11.50
CA ALA A 68 -26.75 -8.70 11.45
C ALA A 68 -25.26 -8.34 11.43
N ILE A 69 -24.44 -9.02 12.26
CA ILE A 69 -23.00 -8.78 12.32
C ILE A 69 -22.31 -9.25 11.04
N VAL A 70 -22.58 -10.48 10.58
CA VAL A 70 -22.00 -11.02 9.34
C VAL A 70 -22.34 -10.12 8.15
N ALA A 71 -23.60 -9.70 8.01
CA ALA A 71 -24.03 -8.81 6.94
C ALA A 71 -23.32 -7.44 7.02
N ALA A 72 -23.18 -6.88 8.23
CA ALA A 72 -22.45 -5.63 8.42
C ALA A 72 -20.97 -5.75 8.05
N LEU A 73 -20.32 -6.86 8.42
CA LEU A 73 -18.93 -7.14 8.04
C LEU A 73 -18.76 -7.29 6.53
N GLN A 74 -19.67 -7.99 5.84
CA GLN A 74 -19.66 -8.09 4.37
C GLN A 74 -19.88 -6.72 3.71
N THR A 75 -20.71 -5.87 4.30
CA THR A 75 -21.02 -4.53 3.76
C THR A 75 -19.80 -3.61 3.76
N THR A 76 -18.82 -3.84 4.66
CA THR A 76 -17.54 -3.10 4.63
C THR A 76 -16.74 -3.33 3.36
N GLY A 77 -16.98 -4.45 2.65
CA GLY A 77 -16.23 -4.85 1.47
C GLY A 77 -14.86 -5.46 1.76
N TYR A 78 -14.41 -5.50 3.02
CA TYR A 78 -13.15 -6.16 3.39
C TYR A 78 -13.27 -7.68 3.40
N TYR A 79 -14.38 -8.20 3.92
CA TYR A 79 -14.56 -9.62 4.16
C TYR A 79 -15.43 -10.26 3.08
N ARG A 80 -14.93 -11.34 2.49
CA ARG A 80 -15.70 -12.21 1.61
C ARG A 80 -15.82 -13.58 2.26
N PHE A 81 -16.95 -13.83 2.91
CA PHE A 81 -17.22 -15.12 3.56
C PHE A 81 -17.58 -16.19 2.51
N ASP A 82 -16.54 -16.79 1.92
CA ASP A 82 -16.66 -17.88 0.94
C ASP A 82 -16.74 -19.26 1.60
N HIS A 83 -16.28 -19.36 2.86
CA HIS A 83 -16.21 -20.59 3.62
C HIS A 83 -17.04 -20.49 4.89
N VAL A 84 -17.88 -21.49 5.14
CA VAL A 84 -18.57 -21.67 6.43
C VAL A 84 -17.98 -22.93 7.06
N ALA A 85 -17.11 -22.74 8.04
CA ALA A 85 -16.44 -23.82 8.73
C ALA A 85 -17.33 -24.36 9.85
N GLN A 86 -17.39 -25.68 9.98
CA GLN A 86 -18.23 -26.36 10.98
C GLN A 86 -17.55 -26.41 12.35
N SER A 87 -16.23 -26.21 12.41
CA SER A 87 -15.46 -26.21 13.64
C SER A 87 -14.32 -25.20 13.60
N ALA A 88 -13.85 -24.79 14.78
CA ALA A 88 -12.67 -23.95 14.90
C ALA A 88 -11.42 -24.63 14.33
N ALA A 89 -11.30 -25.96 14.46
CA ALA A 89 -10.17 -26.71 13.92
C ALA A 89 -10.13 -26.71 12.37
N GLU A 90 -11.30 -26.77 11.73
CA GLU A 90 -11.40 -26.63 10.28
C GLU A 90 -11.03 -25.22 9.82
N ALA A 91 -11.48 -24.19 10.54
CA ALA A 91 -11.14 -22.81 10.22
C ALA A 91 -9.63 -22.53 10.42
N GLU A 92 -9.02 -23.08 11.46
CA GLU A 92 -7.58 -23.05 11.69
C GLU A 92 -6.80 -23.74 10.55
N PHE A 93 -7.34 -24.84 10.03
CA PHE A 93 -6.74 -25.50 8.87
C PHE A 93 -6.83 -24.63 7.60
N LEU A 94 -7.95 -23.94 7.39
CA LEU A 94 -8.12 -23.04 6.23
C LEU A 94 -7.18 -21.84 6.30
N ILE A 95 -7.00 -21.22 7.47
CA ILE A 95 -6.10 -20.06 7.62
C ILE A 95 -4.63 -20.48 7.52
N SER A 96 -4.24 -21.59 8.14
CA SER A 96 -2.86 -22.10 8.09
C SER A 96 -2.43 -22.57 6.69
N ARG A 97 -3.38 -23.02 5.86
CA ARG A 97 -3.14 -23.36 4.45
C ARG A 97 -3.10 -22.12 3.52
N GLY A 98 -3.56 -20.96 4.00
CA GLY A 98 -3.71 -19.74 3.22
C GLY A 98 -4.94 -19.72 2.31
N ASP A 99 -5.91 -20.61 2.54
CA ASP A 99 -7.18 -20.63 1.80
C ASP A 99 -8.07 -19.43 2.20
N VAL A 100 -7.92 -18.94 3.43
CA VAL A 100 -8.55 -17.71 3.94
C VAL A 100 -7.54 -16.82 4.68
N ALA A 101 -7.77 -15.52 4.66
CA ALA A 101 -6.99 -14.52 5.40
C ALA A 101 -7.61 -14.16 6.75
N PHE A 102 -8.91 -14.42 6.94
CA PHE A 102 -9.63 -14.13 8.18
C PHE A 102 -10.52 -15.29 8.60
N VAL A 103 -10.64 -15.51 9.90
CA VAL A 103 -11.61 -16.41 10.52
C VAL A 103 -12.42 -15.60 11.52
N VAL A 104 -13.74 -15.62 11.39
CA VAL A 104 -14.66 -14.99 12.34
C VAL A 104 -15.44 -16.07 13.06
N THR A 105 -15.23 -16.17 14.37
CA THR A 105 -15.84 -17.19 15.23
C THR A 105 -16.87 -16.55 16.16
N ILE A 106 -18.13 -16.95 15.99
CA ILE A 106 -19.26 -16.51 16.81
C ILE A 106 -19.73 -17.68 17.69
N PRO A 107 -19.56 -17.59 19.02
CA PRO A 107 -19.93 -18.66 19.95
C PRO A 107 -21.44 -18.98 19.92
N ALA A 108 -21.81 -20.24 20.20
CA ALA A 108 -23.20 -20.68 20.23
C ALA A 108 -24.07 -19.98 21.30
N ASP A 109 -23.44 -19.49 22.37
CA ASP A 109 -24.10 -18.77 23.47
C ASP A 109 -24.13 -17.25 23.26
N PHE A 110 -23.71 -16.76 22.09
CA PHE A 110 -23.61 -15.34 21.79
C PHE A 110 -24.94 -14.60 21.99
N ALA A 111 -26.04 -15.08 21.39
CA ALA A 111 -27.35 -14.45 21.55
C ALA A 111 -27.80 -14.38 23.01
N ARG A 112 -27.57 -15.45 23.78
CA ARG A 112 -27.89 -15.48 25.21
C ARG A 112 -27.08 -14.44 25.99
N ARG A 113 -25.78 -14.30 25.71
CA ARG A 113 -24.91 -13.30 26.34
C ARG A 113 -25.30 -11.87 25.99
N VAL A 114 -25.74 -11.65 24.75
CA VAL A 114 -26.28 -10.37 24.28
C VAL A 114 -27.54 -10.00 25.06
N GLU A 115 -28.48 -10.92 25.21
CA GLU A 115 -29.74 -10.70 25.94
C GLU A 115 -29.54 -10.54 27.44
N SER A 116 -28.62 -11.31 28.03
CA SER A 116 -28.34 -11.27 29.46
C SER A 116 -27.38 -10.14 29.88
N GLY A 117 -26.89 -9.33 28.93
CA GLY A 117 -25.88 -8.29 29.17
C GLY A 117 -24.50 -8.82 29.62
N ASN A 118 -24.24 -10.12 29.44
CA ASN A 118 -23.01 -10.77 29.91
C ASN A 118 -21.92 -10.74 28.83
N ASN A 119 -21.36 -9.55 28.59
CA ASN A 119 -20.16 -9.30 27.77
C ASN A 119 -20.04 -10.23 26.54
N PRO A 120 -20.89 -10.05 25.50
CA PRO A 120 -20.85 -10.89 24.31
C PRO A 120 -19.51 -10.70 23.56
N GLN A 121 -18.87 -11.80 23.18
CA GLN A 121 -17.55 -11.81 22.55
C GLN A 121 -17.61 -12.51 21.19
N ILE A 122 -16.85 -11.98 20.24
CA ILE A 122 -16.60 -12.58 18.92
C ILE A 122 -15.08 -12.67 18.79
N LEU A 123 -14.59 -13.80 18.32
CA LEU A 123 -13.17 -14.00 18.03
C LEU A 123 -12.93 -13.76 16.55
N ILE A 124 -11.87 -13.02 16.24
CA ILE A 124 -11.45 -12.77 14.87
C ILE A 124 -9.96 -13.05 14.79
N GLU A 125 -9.61 -14.00 13.94
CA GLU A 125 -8.25 -14.42 13.67
C GLU A 125 -7.91 -13.96 12.26
N ALA A 126 -6.71 -13.42 12.08
CA ALA A 126 -6.28 -12.82 10.83
C ALA A 126 -4.85 -13.24 10.52
N ASP A 127 -4.61 -13.62 9.26
CA ASP A 127 -3.25 -13.69 8.73
C ASP A 127 -2.74 -12.26 8.53
N ALA A 128 -1.99 -11.79 9.52
CA ALA A 128 -1.37 -10.48 9.53
C ALA A 128 0.08 -10.50 9.06
N THR A 129 0.47 -11.47 8.21
CA THR A 129 1.82 -11.53 7.60
C THR A 129 2.15 -10.24 6.85
N ASP A 130 1.13 -9.61 6.23
CA ASP A 130 1.19 -8.22 5.79
C ASP A 130 0.27 -7.34 6.67
N PRO A 131 0.82 -6.63 7.66
CA PRO A 131 0.05 -5.75 8.53
C PRO A 131 -0.62 -4.60 7.78
N ALA A 132 -0.04 -4.12 6.66
CA ALA A 132 -0.62 -3.03 5.90
C ALA A 132 -1.97 -3.47 5.31
N VAL A 133 -2.00 -4.68 4.74
CA VAL A 133 -3.20 -5.33 4.18
C VAL A 133 -4.25 -5.65 5.25
N ALA A 134 -3.85 -6.22 6.39
CA ALA A 134 -4.80 -6.69 7.40
C ALA A 134 -5.35 -5.56 8.29
N SER A 135 -4.57 -4.51 8.54
CA SER A 135 -4.90 -3.46 9.53
C SER A 135 -6.19 -2.70 9.24
N GLY A 136 -6.47 -2.39 7.97
CA GLY A 136 -7.69 -1.69 7.56
C GLY A 136 -8.94 -2.49 7.93
N ALA A 137 -8.96 -3.76 7.51
CA ALA A 137 -10.01 -4.71 7.84
C ALA A 137 -10.18 -4.84 9.36
N ILE A 138 -9.10 -5.05 10.12
CA ILE A 138 -9.12 -5.21 11.58
C ILE A 138 -9.69 -3.98 12.29
N SER A 139 -9.26 -2.78 11.87
CA SER A 139 -9.62 -1.51 12.52
C SER A 139 -11.13 -1.22 12.49
N THR A 140 -11.83 -1.69 11.46
CA THR A 140 -13.27 -1.45 11.28
C THR A 140 -14.16 -2.44 12.04
N LEU A 141 -13.62 -3.60 12.43
CA LEU A 141 -14.40 -4.71 13.00
C LEU A 141 -15.18 -4.30 14.24
N GLY A 142 -14.49 -3.74 15.24
CA GLY A 142 -15.11 -3.41 16.52
C GLY A 142 -16.26 -2.41 16.37
N THR A 143 -16.04 -1.36 15.57
CA THR A 143 -17.05 -0.33 15.32
C THR A 143 -18.24 -0.88 14.53
N VAL A 144 -18.00 -1.64 13.47
CA VAL A 144 -19.07 -2.17 12.61
C VAL A 144 -19.88 -3.26 13.34
N ALA A 145 -19.22 -4.17 14.05
CA ALA A 145 -19.89 -5.23 14.80
C ALA A 145 -20.72 -4.67 15.96
N SER A 146 -20.19 -3.70 16.71
CA SER A 146 -20.94 -3.04 17.80
C SER A 146 -22.15 -2.27 17.28
N GLN A 147 -22.00 -1.49 16.20
CA GLN A 147 -23.13 -0.79 15.58
C GLN A 147 -24.17 -1.75 14.98
N ALA A 148 -23.75 -2.89 14.43
CA ALA A 148 -24.66 -3.92 13.96
C ALA A 148 -25.45 -4.56 15.10
N LEU A 149 -24.78 -4.82 16.24
CA LEU A 149 -25.41 -5.36 17.43
C LEU A 149 -26.46 -4.41 18.02
N LEU A 150 -26.11 -3.12 18.18
CA LEU A 150 -27.04 -2.09 18.67
C LEU A 150 -28.27 -1.94 17.78
N ARG A 151 -28.07 -2.00 16.45
CA ARG A 151 -29.17 -2.01 15.48
C ARG A 151 -30.06 -3.24 15.64
N ALA A 152 -29.47 -4.42 15.77
CA ALA A 152 -30.21 -5.66 15.94
C ALA A 152 -30.99 -5.73 17.28
N GLN A 153 -30.50 -5.07 18.33
CA GLN A 153 -31.20 -4.92 19.61
C GLN A 153 -32.29 -3.84 19.60
N GLY A 154 -32.33 -2.96 18.59
CA GLY A 154 -33.21 -1.80 18.58
C GLY A 154 -32.86 -0.73 19.62
N THR A 155 -31.68 -0.81 20.25
CA THR A 155 -31.23 0.08 21.33
C THR A 155 -30.38 1.23 20.83
N GLN A 156 -30.33 1.47 19.52
CA GLN A 156 -29.45 2.47 18.91
C GLN A 156 -29.66 3.89 19.46
N GLU A 157 -30.91 4.28 19.72
CA GLU A 157 -31.26 5.59 20.29
C GLU A 157 -30.85 5.70 21.77
N ALA A 158 -31.12 4.66 22.56
CA ALA A 158 -30.73 4.60 23.97
C ALA A 158 -29.20 4.57 24.15
N ALA A 159 -28.49 3.87 23.26
CA ALA A 159 -27.04 3.86 23.23
C ALA A 159 -26.46 5.22 22.78
N ALA A 160 -27.10 5.89 21.83
CA ALA A 160 -26.71 7.24 21.42
C ALA A 160 -26.90 8.25 22.57
N GLU A 161 -27.99 8.15 23.32
CA GLU A 161 -28.23 8.93 24.55
C GLU A 161 -27.16 8.67 25.62
N ALA A 162 -26.83 7.41 25.89
CA ALA A 162 -25.79 7.04 26.85
C ALA A 162 -24.38 7.50 26.42
N ALA A 163 -24.12 7.54 25.11
CA ALA A 163 -22.85 8.00 24.54
C ALA A 163 -22.69 9.53 24.59
N LYS A 164 -23.77 10.33 24.74
CA LYS A 164 -23.70 11.80 24.83
C LYS A 164 -22.85 12.32 26.01
N GLY A 165 -22.58 11.47 27.01
CA GLY A 165 -21.69 11.78 28.14
C GLY A 165 -20.25 11.28 28.00
N GLN A 166 -19.93 10.57 26.91
CA GLN A 166 -18.60 10.02 26.65
C GLN A 166 -17.82 10.92 25.70
N LEU A 167 -16.49 10.78 25.70
CA LEU A 167 -15.62 11.49 24.77
C LEU A 167 -15.95 11.06 23.32
N ASP A 168 -16.57 11.95 22.55
CA ASP A 168 -16.83 11.74 21.12
C ASP A 168 -15.60 12.17 20.30
N VAL A 169 -14.88 11.19 19.75
CA VAL A 169 -13.73 11.43 18.88
C VAL A 169 -14.20 11.36 17.43
N VAL A 170 -14.51 12.52 16.85
CA VAL A 170 -14.90 12.62 15.45
C VAL A 170 -13.65 12.62 14.56
N VAL A 171 -13.36 11.49 13.91
CA VAL A 171 -12.24 11.36 12.97
C VAL A 171 -12.68 11.82 11.57
N HIS A 172 -12.19 12.98 11.14
CA HIS A 172 -12.46 13.51 9.80
C HIS A 172 -11.25 13.38 8.87
N ARG A 173 -11.35 12.49 7.86
CA ARG A 173 -10.32 12.30 6.84
C ARG A 173 -10.36 13.45 5.82
N ARG A 174 -9.42 14.39 5.89
CA ARG A 174 -9.40 15.60 5.03
C ARG A 174 -8.91 15.38 3.60
N TYR A 175 -7.97 14.47 3.38
CA TYR A 175 -7.25 14.37 2.09
C TYR A 175 -7.44 13.02 1.37
N ASN A 176 -7.95 11.99 2.06
CA ASN A 176 -8.25 10.68 1.46
C ASN A 176 -9.43 10.00 2.18
N PRO A 177 -10.67 10.52 2.02
CA PRO A 177 -11.84 9.95 2.69
C PRO A 177 -12.10 8.50 2.26
N GLU A 178 -11.88 8.20 0.98
CA GLU A 178 -12.15 6.89 0.36
C GLU A 178 -11.05 5.85 0.62
N GLY A 179 -9.92 6.24 1.24
CA GLY A 179 -8.83 5.30 1.56
C GLY A 179 -8.05 4.79 0.35
N ILE A 180 -8.06 5.53 -0.77
CA ILE A 180 -7.39 5.12 -2.02
C ILE A 180 -5.88 5.05 -1.78
N SER A 181 -5.33 3.84 -1.78
CA SER A 181 -3.92 3.56 -1.48
C SER A 181 -2.95 4.25 -2.45
N GLN A 182 -3.36 4.35 -3.73
CA GLN A 182 -2.57 4.92 -4.81
C GLN A 182 -2.13 6.37 -4.55
N TYR A 183 -2.96 7.18 -3.89
CA TYR A 183 -2.63 8.58 -3.58
C TYR A 183 -1.42 8.73 -2.65
N ASN A 184 -1.16 7.71 -1.82
CA ASN A 184 -0.03 7.70 -0.90
C ASN A 184 1.19 7.00 -1.52
N ILE A 185 0.98 5.91 -2.26
CA ILE A 185 2.07 5.05 -2.74
C ILE A 185 2.72 5.63 -4.01
N VAL A 186 1.93 6.14 -4.96
CA VAL A 186 2.42 6.60 -6.26
C VAL A 186 3.49 7.70 -6.12
N PRO A 187 3.34 8.73 -5.27
CA PRO A 187 4.38 9.75 -5.11
C PRO A 187 5.69 9.20 -4.52
N GLY A 188 5.61 8.36 -3.49
CA GLY A 188 6.79 7.76 -2.86
C GLY A 188 7.52 6.82 -3.81
N LEU A 189 6.76 5.98 -4.52
CA LEU A 189 7.29 5.06 -5.50
C LEU A 189 7.93 5.79 -6.70
N LEU A 190 7.33 6.88 -7.18
CA LEU A 190 7.93 7.70 -8.22
C LEU A 190 9.32 8.20 -7.81
N GLY A 191 9.46 8.66 -6.57
CA GLY A 191 10.76 9.08 -6.03
C GLY A 191 11.81 7.96 -6.08
N VAL A 192 11.45 6.77 -5.60
CA VAL A 192 12.35 5.59 -5.59
C VAL A 192 12.70 5.13 -7.01
N ILE A 193 11.70 5.06 -7.90
CA ILE A 193 11.90 4.66 -9.30
C ILE A 193 12.83 5.65 -10.01
N LEU A 194 12.57 6.95 -9.88
CA LEU A 194 13.41 7.98 -10.50
C LEU A 194 14.83 7.93 -9.94
N GLN A 195 14.99 7.79 -8.61
CA GLN A 195 16.29 7.63 -7.99
C GLN A 195 17.05 6.43 -8.57
N MET A 196 16.42 5.25 -8.59
CA MET A 196 17.05 4.03 -9.08
C MET A 196 17.42 4.17 -10.57
N THR A 197 16.54 4.78 -11.36
CA THR A 197 16.78 5.02 -12.79
C THR A 197 17.93 5.99 -13.01
N MET A 198 17.97 7.11 -12.31
CA MET A 198 19.07 8.08 -12.39
C MET A 198 20.41 7.45 -12.03
N VAL A 199 20.46 6.64 -10.96
CA VAL A 199 21.69 5.94 -10.53
C VAL A 199 22.13 4.93 -11.59
N MET A 200 21.21 4.11 -12.10
CA MET A 200 21.49 3.12 -13.14
C MET A 200 22.00 3.78 -14.42
N MET A 201 21.34 4.85 -14.86
CA MET A 201 21.70 5.59 -16.07
C MET A 201 23.07 6.24 -15.96
N THR A 202 23.36 6.89 -14.83
CA THR A 202 24.68 7.48 -14.56
C THR A 202 25.78 6.41 -14.58
N SER A 203 25.51 5.26 -13.97
CA SER A 203 26.45 4.13 -13.92
C SER A 203 26.74 3.57 -15.31
N ILE A 204 25.71 3.39 -16.14
CA ILE A 204 25.84 2.92 -17.52
C ILE A 204 26.58 3.96 -18.38
N ALA A 205 26.27 5.25 -18.21
CA ALA A 205 26.92 6.32 -18.96
C ALA A 205 28.41 6.45 -18.65
N LEU A 206 28.80 6.19 -17.40
CA LEU A 206 30.21 6.21 -16.99
C LEU A 206 30.95 4.94 -17.47
N THR A 207 30.36 3.76 -17.27
CA THR A 207 30.99 2.48 -17.67
C THR A 207 31.14 2.34 -19.19
N ARG A 208 30.14 2.76 -19.98
CA ARG A 208 30.23 2.76 -21.45
C ARG A 208 31.38 3.64 -21.97
N GLU A 209 31.73 4.70 -21.26
CA GLU A 209 32.83 5.60 -21.62
C GLU A 209 34.18 4.90 -21.49
N THR A 210 34.33 4.12 -20.41
CA THR A 210 35.51 3.30 -20.14
C THR A 210 35.63 2.16 -21.15
N GLU A 211 34.52 1.46 -21.44
CA GLU A 211 34.49 0.33 -22.39
C GLU A 211 34.76 0.75 -23.84
N ARG A 212 34.31 1.95 -24.23
CA ARG A 212 34.52 2.47 -25.60
C ARG A 212 35.85 3.18 -25.78
N GLY A 213 36.67 3.28 -24.73
CA GLY A 213 37.96 3.98 -24.76
C GLY A 213 37.84 5.50 -24.94
N THR A 214 36.64 6.06 -24.83
CA THR A 214 36.42 7.50 -25.01
C THR A 214 36.77 8.32 -23.76
N MET A 215 37.08 7.65 -22.65
CA MET A 215 37.60 8.25 -21.43
C MET A 215 38.91 9.02 -21.66
N GLU A 216 39.78 8.52 -22.54
CA GLU A 216 41.05 9.19 -22.88
C GLU A 216 40.81 10.54 -23.57
N ASN A 217 39.79 10.60 -24.44
CA ASN A 217 39.40 11.84 -25.12
C ASN A 217 38.81 12.86 -24.14
N LEU A 218 38.10 12.42 -23.10
CA LEU A 218 37.59 13.31 -22.04
C LEU A 218 38.71 13.88 -21.17
N LEU A 219 39.73 13.08 -20.87
CA LEU A 219 40.89 13.52 -20.08
C LEU A 219 41.81 14.47 -20.85
N ALA A 220 41.79 14.41 -22.19
CA ALA A 220 42.51 15.33 -23.05
C ALA A 220 41.81 16.71 -23.22
N MET A 221 40.55 16.85 -22.81
CA MET A 221 39.82 18.12 -22.87
C MET A 221 40.28 19.08 -21.76
N PRO A 222 40.27 20.42 -22.00
CA PRO A 222 40.59 21.42 -20.97
C PRO A 222 39.42 21.61 -19.99
N SER A 223 38.88 20.53 -19.45
CA SER A 223 37.75 20.47 -18.50
C SER A 223 38.19 19.83 -17.19
N SER A 224 37.68 20.34 -16.06
CA SER A 224 38.03 19.76 -14.76
C SER A 224 37.24 18.47 -14.47
N PRO A 225 37.76 17.56 -13.63
CA PRO A 225 37.05 16.32 -13.27
C PRO A 225 35.63 16.58 -12.72
N LEU A 226 35.43 17.66 -11.96
CA LEU A 226 34.12 18.06 -11.44
C LEU A 226 33.18 18.53 -12.56
N GLU A 227 33.68 19.23 -13.58
CA GLU A 227 32.90 19.63 -14.75
C GLU A 227 32.44 18.41 -15.56
N ILE A 228 33.34 17.42 -15.74
CA ILE A 228 33.03 16.18 -16.46
C ILE A 228 31.99 15.35 -15.69
N MET A 229 32.15 15.20 -14.38
CA MET A 229 31.22 14.46 -13.53
C MET A 229 29.84 15.12 -13.51
N MET A 230 29.76 16.43 -13.27
CA MET A 230 28.47 17.14 -13.31
C MET A 230 27.85 17.15 -14.70
N GLY A 231 28.68 17.19 -15.75
CA GLY A 231 28.25 17.06 -17.14
C GLY A 231 27.53 15.73 -17.41
N LYS A 232 27.89 14.65 -16.72
CA LYS A 232 27.26 13.32 -16.86
C LYS A 232 26.09 13.06 -15.90
N VAL A 233 26.04 13.74 -14.74
CA VAL A 233 25.03 13.49 -13.69
C VAL A 233 23.79 14.37 -13.85
N LEU A 234 23.94 15.61 -14.31
CA LEU A 234 22.84 16.58 -14.40
C LEU A 234 21.86 16.37 -15.57
N PRO A 235 22.28 15.94 -16.77
CA PRO A 235 21.36 15.71 -17.89
C PRO A 235 20.42 14.52 -17.66
#